data_AF-A0A951C2B0-F1
#
_entry.id   AF-A0A951C2B0-F1
#
_cell.length_a   1.000
_cell.length_b   1.000
_cell.length_c   1.000
_cell.angle_alpha   90.00
_cell.angle_beta   90.00
_cell.angle_gamma   90.00
#
_symmetry.space_group_name_H-M   'P 1'
#
loop_
_entity.id
_entity.type
_entity.pdbx_description
1 polymer ?
#
loop_
_entity_poly.entity_id
_entity_poly.type
_entity_poly.pdbx_seq_one_letter_code
_entity_poly.pdbx_strand_id
1 'polypeptide(L)'
;RNFLLSLDEYEQIFHKVERKLRDGRVVEALANIEWRVDHKAEFQEEANLKPVFEALTNLNLNPELRRDEEHSAFAVVYRDATHAERSIGMALAAQPEYRRFRALARTIARHNRPPFTVVKNEHREAQPNWSALLEYVKNEGKKDASVQRYKGLGEMNAEQLAETTMNPEKRTLLQVRLEDAVQSEEIFSTLMGEDVESRRKFIEENALEVKNLDV
;
A
#
# COMPACT_ATOMS: atom_id res chain seq x y z
N ARG A 1 -3.79 -16.98 14.72
CA ARG A 1 -4.35 -16.85 13.35
C ARG A 1 -4.65 -15.39 13.00
N ASN A 2 -5.42 -14.65 13.81
CA ASN A 2 -5.80 -13.27 13.50
C ASN A 2 -4.60 -12.30 13.34
N PHE A 3 -3.54 -12.44 14.14
CA PHE A 3 -2.35 -11.59 14.03
C PHE A 3 -1.71 -11.62 12.63
N LEU A 4 -1.41 -12.79 12.07
CA LEU A 4 -0.76 -12.91 10.76
C LEU A 4 -1.65 -12.40 9.62
N LEU A 5 -2.98 -12.56 9.72
CA LEU A 5 -3.92 -12.01 8.75
C LEU A 5 -3.95 -10.47 8.82
N SER A 6 -4.02 -9.92 10.02
CA SER A 6 -3.92 -8.46 10.22
C SER A 6 -2.55 -7.92 9.81
N LEU A 7 -1.49 -8.74 9.92
CA LEU A 7 -0.14 -8.36 9.48
C LEU A 7 -0.02 -8.31 7.96
N ASP A 8 -0.64 -9.27 7.25
CA ASP A 8 -0.72 -9.24 5.79
C ASP A 8 -1.53 -8.03 5.30
N GLU A 9 -2.67 -7.75 5.94
CA GLU A 9 -3.46 -6.55 5.63
C GLU A 9 -2.67 -5.27 5.92
N TYR A 10 -1.92 -5.24 7.04
CA TYR A 10 -1.04 -4.13 7.39
C TYR A 10 0.04 -3.92 6.32
N GLU A 11 0.72 -4.97 5.84
CA GLU A 11 1.73 -4.88 4.78
C GLU A 11 1.14 -4.28 3.49
N GLN A 12 -0.05 -4.74 3.08
CA GLN A 12 -0.70 -4.21 1.88
C GLN A 12 -1.03 -2.72 2.00
N ILE A 13 -1.49 -2.27 3.16
CA ILE A 13 -1.79 -0.87 3.42
C ILE A 13 -0.51 -0.04 3.63
N PHE A 14 0.51 -0.60 4.27
CA PHE A 14 1.83 -0.02 4.44
C PHE A 14 2.41 0.39 3.08
N HIS A 15 2.41 -0.51 2.09
CA HIS A 15 2.90 -0.20 0.75
C HIS A 15 2.07 0.87 0.03
N LYS A 16 0.76 0.97 0.29
CA LYS A 16 -0.05 2.06 -0.27
C LYS A 16 0.35 3.42 0.31
N VAL A 17 0.64 3.48 1.61
CA VAL A 17 1.12 4.71 2.26
C VAL A 17 2.56 5.03 1.80
N GLU A 18 3.41 4.00 1.68
CA GLU A 18 4.78 4.12 1.16
C GLU A 18 4.82 4.66 -0.27
N ARG A 19 3.91 4.25 -1.17
CA ARG A 19 3.84 4.83 -2.52
C ARG A 19 3.61 6.34 -2.50
N LYS A 20 2.88 6.86 -1.51
CA LYS A 20 2.60 8.30 -1.35
C LYS A 20 3.77 9.05 -0.71
N LEU A 21 4.36 8.47 0.34
CA LEU A 21 5.46 9.08 1.09
C LEU A 21 6.83 8.86 0.44
N ARG A 22 6.98 7.88 -0.46
CA ARG A 22 8.20 7.51 -1.18
C ARG A 22 9.39 7.08 -0.31
N ASP A 23 9.19 6.89 0.99
CA ASP A 23 10.21 6.36 1.90
C ASP A 23 9.56 5.44 2.95
N GLY A 24 9.87 4.15 2.89
CA GLY A 24 9.35 3.14 3.82
C GLY A 24 9.79 3.35 5.27
N ARG A 25 10.94 3.99 5.51
CA ARG A 25 11.44 4.27 6.87
C ARG A 25 10.57 5.30 7.57
N VAL A 26 10.06 6.28 6.80
CA VAL A 26 9.09 7.27 7.28
C VAL A 26 7.77 6.58 7.65
N VAL A 27 7.30 5.65 6.82
CA VAL A 27 6.06 4.90 7.12
C VAL A 27 6.23 4.06 8.38
N GLU A 28 7.37 3.37 8.54
CA GLU A 28 7.68 2.58 9.73
C GLU A 28 7.72 3.45 11.00
N ALA A 29 8.32 4.64 10.92
CA ALA A 29 8.30 5.61 12.02
C ALA A 29 6.86 6.05 12.37
N LEU A 30 6.04 6.33 11.34
CA LEU A 30 4.63 6.66 11.50
C LEU A 30 3.76 5.48 11.97
N ALA A 31 4.30 4.26 12.09
CA ALA A 31 3.59 3.15 12.73
C ALA A 31 3.58 3.26 14.26
N ASN A 32 4.38 4.16 14.85
CA ASN A 32 4.43 4.35 16.30
C ASN A 32 3.07 4.83 16.85
N ILE A 33 2.43 3.97 17.63
CA ILE A 33 1.09 4.18 18.18
C ILE A 33 1.01 5.26 19.26
N GLU A 34 2.16 5.67 19.82
CA GLU A 34 2.23 6.70 20.86
C GLU A 34 2.08 8.11 20.29
N TRP A 35 2.39 8.29 19.01
CA TRP A 35 2.30 9.59 18.35
C TRP A 35 0.86 9.93 18.01
N ARG A 36 0.43 11.14 18.35
CA ARG A 36 -0.92 11.65 18.06
C ARG A 36 -0.96 12.29 16.67
N VAL A 37 -1.03 11.43 15.65
CA VAL A 37 -1.07 11.85 14.23
C VAL A 37 -2.13 11.10 13.43
N ASP A 38 -3.13 10.54 14.11
CA ASP A 38 -4.21 9.74 13.55
C ASP A 38 -5.35 10.60 12.96
N HIS A 39 -5.56 11.78 13.52
CA HIS A 39 -6.71 12.63 13.22
C HIS A 39 -6.31 14.06 12.84
N LYS A 40 -7.15 14.69 12.02
CA LYS A 40 -6.92 16.05 11.51
C LYS A 40 -6.67 17.09 12.61
N ALA A 41 -7.40 16.99 13.72
CA ALA A 41 -7.32 17.94 14.83
C ALA A 41 -5.95 17.93 15.52
N GLU A 42 -5.25 16.79 15.52
CA GLU A 42 -3.97 16.65 16.23
C GLU A 42 -2.84 17.46 15.56
N PHE A 43 -3.00 17.80 14.27
CA PHE A 43 -2.09 18.66 13.52
C PHE A 43 -2.24 20.15 13.84
N GLN A 44 -3.24 20.56 14.64
CA GLN A 44 -3.36 21.96 15.10
C GLN A 44 -2.36 22.29 16.22
N GLU A 45 -1.86 21.27 16.92
CA GLU A 45 -0.89 21.42 17.99
C GLU A 45 0.51 21.04 17.49
N GLU A 46 1.40 22.03 17.39
CA GLU A 46 2.81 21.82 17.02
C GLU A 46 3.51 20.75 17.88
N ALA A 47 3.15 20.65 19.16
CA ALA A 47 3.73 19.69 20.09
C ALA A 47 3.56 18.23 19.63
N ASN A 48 2.46 17.89 18.95
CA ASN A 48 2.20 16.54 18.46
C ASN A 48 3.11 16.15 17.28
N LEU A 49 3.69 17.12 16.58
CA LEU A 49 4.58 16.89 15.43
C LEU A 49 6.06 16.83 15.80
N LYS A 50 6.45 17.22 17.01
CA LYS A 50 7.84 17.14 17.46
C LYS A 50 8.43 15.73 17.37
N PRO A 51 7.74 14.65 17.81
CA PRO A 51 8.28 13.29 17.68
C PRO A 51 8.46 12.87 16.22
N VAL A 52 7.56 13.30 15.33
CA VAL A 52 7.67 13.05 13.89
C VAL A 52 8.89 13.77 13.32
N PHE A 53 9.04 15.05 13.65
CA PHE A 53 10.19 15.85 13.21
C PHE A 53 11.51 15.22 13.64
N GLU A 54 11.65 14.90 14.93
CA GLU A 54 12.86 14.27 15.48
C GLU A 54 13.16 12.92 14.81
N ALA A 55 12.15 12.10 14.57
CA ALA A 55 12.33 10.83 13.88
C ALA A 55 12.82 11.01 12.44
N LEU A 56 12.27 11.99 11.70
CA LEU A 56 12.73 12.30 10.34
C LEU A 56 14.15 12.89 10.34
N THR A 57 14.52 13.68 11.35
CA THR A 57 15.89 14.15 11.55
C THR A 57 16.85 12.98 11.76
N ASN A 58 16.47 12.00 12.61
CA ASN A 58 17.27 10.79 12.86
C ASN A 58 17.41 9.90 11.61
N LEU A 59 16.48 10.01 10.65
CA LEU A 59 16.55 9.35 9.36
C LEU A 59 17.38 10.13 8.32
N ASN A 60 17.99 11.26 8.70
CA ASN A 60 18.74 12.18 7.84
C ASN A 60 17.94 12.76 6.67
N LEU A 61 16.64 13.03 6.88
CA LEU A 61 15.73 13.55 5.85
C LEU A 61 15.57 15.08 5.87
N ASN A 62 16.32 15.79 6.72
CA ASN A 62 16.29 17.26 6.89
C ASN A 62 14.86 17.83 6.89
N PRO A 63 14.01 17.43 7.87
CA PRO A 63 12.63 17.88 7.92
C PRO A 63 12.54 19.37 8.24
N GLU A 64 11.46 19.98 7.77
CA GLU A 64 11.05 21.36 8.08
C GLU A 64 9.63 21.33 8.65
N LEU A 65 9.39 22.12 9.70
CA LEU A 65 8.05 22.34 10.21
C LEU A 65 7.42 23.51 9.46
N ARG A 66 6.28 23.28 8.81
CA ARG A 66 5.54 24.31 8.08
C ARG A 66 4.16 24.52 8.70
N ARG A 67 3.76 25.77 8.85
CA ARG A 67 2.39 26.13 9.24
C ARG A 67 1.54 26.32 8.00
N ASP A 68 0.40 25.67 7.99
CA ASP A 68 -0.68 25.84 7.03
C ASP A 68 -1.65 26.90 7.59
N GLU A 69 -1.61 28.09 7.00
CA GLU A 69 -2.43 29.23 7.41
C GLU A 69 -3.92 29.00 7.08
N GLU A 70 -4.24 28.30 6.00
CA GLU A 70 -5.62 28.05 5.56
C GLU A 70 -6.35 27.10 6.52
N HIS A 71 -5.61 26.19 7.16
CA HIS A 71 -6.18 25.17 8.04
C HIS A 71 -5.80 25.33 9.51
N SER A 72 -5.06 26.40 9.85
CA SER A 72 -4.52 26.64 11.20
C SER A 72 -3.87 25.38 11.77
N ALA A 73 -3.08 24.70 10.95
CA ALA A 73 -2.46 23.41 11.25
C ALA A 73 -0.97 23.44 10.91
N PHE A 74 -0.26 22.43 11.38
CA PHE A 74 1.16 22.24 11.13
C PHE A 74 1.36 20.98 10.27
N ALA A 75 2.44 20.96 9.51
CA ALA A 75 2.88 19.80 8.75
C ALA A 75 4.39 19.66 8.88
N VAL A 76 4.88 18.42 8.94
CA VAL A 76 6.30 18.12 8.78
C VAL A 76 6.55 17.84 7.32
N VAL A 77 7.43 18.62 6.71
CA VAL A 77 7.78 18.54 5.30
C VAL A 77 9.21 17.99 5.20
N TYR A 78 9.45 17.10 4.25
CA TYR A 78 10.79 16.58 3.96
C TYR A 78 10.95 16.36 2.46
N ARG A 79 12.18 16.10 2.02
CA ARG A 79 12.48 15.76 0.63
C ARG A 79 12.76 14.27 0.50
N ASP A 80 12.12 13.63 -0.47
CA ASP A 80 12.41 12.24 -0.80
C ASP A 80 13.74 12.10 -1.57
N ALA A 81 14.09 10.86 -1.94
CA ALA A 81 15.30 10.56 -2.71
C ALA A 81 15.35 11.23 -4.10
N THR A 82 14.21 11.68 -4.63
CA THR A 82 14.09 12.43 -5.89
C THR A 82 14.11 13.95 -5.69
N HIS A 83 14.38 14.40 -4.45
CA HIS A 83 14.30 15.79 -4.00
C HIS A 83 12.91 16.42 -4.09
N ALA A 84 11.88 15.62 -4.35
CA ALA A 84 10.50 16.06 -4.35
C ALA A 84 10.01 16.26 -2.92
N GLU A 85 9.22 17.30 -2.72
CA GLU A 85 8.67 17.64 -1.41
C GLU A 85 7.54 16.68 -1.03
N ARG A 86 7.59 16.18 0.21
CA ARG A 86 6.57 15.31 0.83
C ARG A 86 6.14 15.90 2.15
N SER A 87 4.84 15.84 2.46
CA SER A 87 4.28 16.42 3.67
C SER A 87 3.53 15.38 4.51
N ILE A 88 3.79 15.43 5.82
CA ILE A 88 3.05 14.72 6.87
C ILE A 88 2.22 15.77 7.58
N GLY A 89 0.97 15.88 7.16
CA GLY A 89 0.05 16.93 7.62
C GLY A 89 -1.40 16.46 7.65
N MET A 90 -2.32 17.41 7.86
CA MET A 90 -3.76 17.15 7.91
C MET A 90 -4.28 16.39 6.68
N ALA A 91 -3.75 16.73 5.48
CA ALA A 91 -4.15 16.09 4.23
C ALA A 91 -3.86 14.58 4.23
N LEU A 92 -2.73 14.14 4.80
CA LEU A 92 -2.40 12.72 4.93
C LEU A 92 -3.36 12.02 5.92
N ALA A 93 -3.60 12.62 7.09
CA ALA A 93 -4.53 12.10 8.09
C ALA A 93 -6.01 12.08 7.64
N ALA A 94 -6.35 12.86 6.61
CA ALA A 94 -7.65 12.81 5.97
C ALA A 94 -7.87 11.52 5.18
N GLN A 95 -6.80 10.90 4.67
CA GLN A 95 -6.90 9.81 3.70
C GLN A 95 -7.37 8.50 4.35
N PRO A 96 -8.29 7.75 3.71
CA PRO A 96 -8.76 6.46 4.23
C PRO A 96 -7.63 5.45 4.42
N GLU A 97 -6.65 5.40 3.51
CA GLU A 97 -5.53 4.46 3.61
C GLU A 97 -4.68 4.71 4.84
N TYR A 98 -4.40 5.98 5.15
CA TYR A 98 -3.59 6.36 6.30
C TYR A 98 -4.33 6.07 7.63
N ARG A 99 -5.64 6.35 7.70
CA ARG A 99 -6.45 5.99 8.88
C ARG A 99 -6.47 4.49 9.10
N ARG A 100 -6.63 3.70 8.04
CA ARG A 100 -6.59 2.24 8.11
C ARG A 100 -5.21 1.73 8.50
N PHE A 101 -4.14 2.32 7.95
CA PHE A 101 -2.75 2.03 8.32
C PHE A 101 -2.55 2.16 9.83
N ARG A 102 -2.92 3.31 10.40
CA ARG A 102 -2.79 3.60 11.82
C ARG A 102 -3.64 2.67 12.69
N ALA A 103 -4.88 2.36 12.29
CA ALA A 103 -5.74 1.42 12.98
C ALA A 103 -5.16 -0.01 13.00
N LEU A 104 -4.59 -0.46 11.87
CA LEU A 104 -3.93 -1.76 11.77
C LEU A 104 -2.64 -1.78 12.60
N ALA A 105 -1.84 -0.72 12.57
CA ALA A 105 -0.64 -0.58 13.41
C ALA A 105 -0.99 -0.78 14.90
N ARG A 106 -2.07 -0.15 15.38
CA ARG A 106 -2.59 -0.34 16.75
C ARG A 106 -3.05 -1.77 17.01
N THR A 107 -3.73 -2.38 16.04
CA THR A 107 -4.24 -3.76 16.15
C THR A 107 -3.09 -4.77 16.28
N ILE A 108 -2.02 -4.60 15.52
CA ILE A 108 -0.87 -5.52 15.54
C ILE A 108 0.12 -5.20 16.67
N ALA A 109 0.16 -3.97 17.18
CA ALA A 109 1.15 -3.50 18.16
C ALA A 109 1.30 -4.39 19.40
N ARG A 110 0.21 -5.00 19.88
CA ARG A 110 0.27 -5.92 21.04
C ARG A 110 1.22 -7.09 20.82
N HIS A 111 1.27 -7.60 19.59
CA HIS A 111 2.02 -8.80 19.21
C HIS A 111 3.21 -8.51 18.30
N ASN A 112 3.30 -7.29 17.74
CA ASN A 112 4.41 -6.85 16.91
C ASN A 112 5.63 -6.48 17.77
N ARG A 113 6.28 -7.48 18.38
CA ARG A 113 7.42 -7.32 19.28
C ARG A 113 8.61 -8.15 18.78
N PRO A 114 9.45 -7.58 17.88
CA PRO A 114 10.65 -8.26 17.44
C PRO A 114 11.69 -8.41 18.57
N PRO A 115 12.64 -9.37 18.46
CA PRO A 115 12.71 -10.39 17.41
C PRO A 115 11.65 -11.49 17.58
N PHE A 116 11.13 -12.01 16.48
CA PHE A 116 10.18 -13.13 16.47
C PHE A 116 10.92 -14.45 16.41
N THR A 117 10.42 -15.48 17.10
CA THR A 117 10.95 -16.84 16.94
C THR A 117 9.88 -17.70 16.27
N VAL A 118 10.20 -18.23 15.09
CA VAL A 118 9.36 -19.18 14.38
C VAL A 118 9.85 -20.59 14.69
N VAL A 119 8.93 -21.46 15.12
CA VAL A 119 9.22 -22.85 15.43
C VAL A 119 8.45 -23.72 14.46
N LYS A 120 9.17 -24.51 13.66
CA LYS A 120 8.59 -25.49 12.74
C LYS A 120 9.24 -26.84 13.03
N ASN A 121 8.44 -27.80 13.49
CA ASN A 121 8.93 -29.09 13.99
C ASN A 121 9.99 -28.84 15.09
N GLU A 122 11.27 -29.09 14.77
CA GLU A 122 12.42 -28.88 15.66
C GLU A 122 13.31 -27.70 15.26
N HIS A 123 13.06 -27.09 14.10
CA HIS A 123 13.84 -25.95 13.62
C HIS A 123 13.31 -24.65 14.21
N ARG A 124 14.22 -23.84 14.74
CA ARG A 124 13.93 -22.53 15.33
C ARG A 124 14.69 -21.46 14.57
N GLU A 125 13.95 -20.53 13.98
CA GLU A 125 14.52 -19.41 13.25
C GLU A 125 14.03 -18.10 13.86
N ALA A 126 14.98 -17.18 14.10
CA ALA A 126 14.66 -15.85 14.60
C ALA A 126 14.48 -14.89 13.43
N GLN A 127 13.37 -14.16 13.41
CA GLN A 127 13.06 -13.14 12.42
C GLN A 127 13.18 -11.74 13.06
N PRO A 128 13.97 -10.82 12.47
CA PRO A 128 14.34 -9.57 13.11
C PRO A 128 13.20 -8.55 13.18
N ASN A 129 12.22 -8.64 12.30
CA ASN A 129 11.10 -7.71 12.21
C ASN A 129 9.85 -8.39 11.62
N TRP A 130 8.75 -7.64 11.57
CA TRP A 130 7.47 -8.16 11.11
C TRP A 130 7.45 -8.51 9.63
N SER A 131 8.21 -7.77 8.81
CA SER A 131 8.29 -7.99 7.36
C SER A 131 8.99 -9.31 7.08
N ALA A 132 10.14 -9.56 7.71
CA ALA A 132 10.87 -10.82 7.62
C ALA A 132 10.04 -12.01 8.13
N LEU A 133 9.27 -11.83 9.22
CA LEU A 133 8.34 -12.85 9.71
C LEU A 133 7.28 -13.21 8.66
N LEU A 134 6.65 -12.21 8.06
CA LEU A 134 5.58 -12.42 7.09
C LEU A 134 6.12 -13.05 5.80
N GLU A 135 7.27 -12.58 5.32
CA GLU A 135 7.98 -13.17 4.19
C GLU A 135 8.33 -14.63 4.45
N TYR A 136 8.89 -14.95 5.61
CA TYR A 136 9.18 -16.33 6.01
C TYR A 136 7.93 -17.21 5.92
N VAL A 137 6.82 -16.78 6.53
CA VAL A 137 5.56 -17.55 6.52
C VAL A 137 5.01 -17.73 5.11
N LYS A 138 5.08 -16.68 4.27
CA LYS A 138 4.63 -16.75 2.87
C LYS A 138 5.48 -17.70 2.05
N ASN A 139 6.80 -17.66 2.22
CA ASN A 139 7.72 -18.52 1.50
C ASN A 139 7.54 -19.99 1.93
N GLU A 140 7.39 -20.25 3.22
CA GLU A 140 7.05 -21.59 3.72
C GLU A 140 5.77 -22.15 3.12
N GLY A 141 4.72 -21.32 2.98
CA GLY A 141 3.46 -21.73 2.34
C GLY A 141 3.57 -21.98 0.84
N LYS A 142 4.58 -21.42 0.17
CA LYS A 142 4.80 -21.55 -1.28
C LYS A 142 5.77 -22.66 -1.67
N LYS A 143 6.58 -23.19 -0.73
CA LYS A 143 7.67 -24.14 -1.03
C LYS A 143 7.26 -25.32 -1.91
N ASP A 144 6.06 -25.86 -1.69
CA ASP A 144 5.57 -27.04 -2.42
C ASP A 144 4.49 -26.69 -3.48
N ALA A 145 4.25 -25.40 -3.74
CA ALA A 145 3.21 -24.94 -4.64
C ALA A 145 3.80 -24.29 -5.90
N SER A 146 3.57 -24.89 -7.06
CA SER A 146 3.81 -24.24 -8.35
C SER A 146 2.61 -23.38 -8.74
N VAL A 147 2.83 -22.08 -8.91
CA VAL A 147 1.78 -21.15 -9.36
C VAL A 147 2.05 -20.79 -10.83
N GLN A 148 1.09 -21.08 -11.70
CA GLN A 148 1.11 -20.67 -13.10
C GLN A 148 0.04 -19.59 -13.33
N ARG A 149 0.46 -18.44 -13.88
CA ARG A 149 -0.44 -17.36 -14.28
C ARG A 149 -0.63 -17.42 -15.79
N TYR A 150 -1.84 -17.73 -16.22
CA TYR A 150 -2.23 -17.68 -17.64
C TYR A 150 -2.40 -16.22 -18.08
N LYS A 151 -1.58 -15.76 -19.04
CA LYS A 151 -1.68 -14.39 -19.58
C LYS A 151 -2.58 -14.33 -20.82
N GLY A 152 -2.67 -15.42 -21.58
CA GLY A 152 -3.60 -15.59 -22.70
C GLY A 152 -4.35 -16.92 -22.65
N LEU A 153 -5.49 -16.97 -23.36
CA LEU A 153 -6.28 -18.20 -23.48
C LEU A 153 -5.52 -19.33 -24.19
N GLY A 154 -4.56 -18.99 -25.06
CA GLY A 154 -3.72 -19.96 -25.77
C GLY A 154 -2.67 -20.66 -24.91
N GLU A 155 -2.46 -20.23 -23.66
CA GLU A 155 -1.59 -20.92 -22.70
C GLU A 155 -2.29 -22.11 -22.01
N MET A 156 -3.62 -22.23 -22.21
CA MET A 156 -4.43 -23.32 -21.68
C MET A 156 -4.62 -24.41 -22.73
N ASN A 157 -4.62 -25.67 -22.30
CA ASN A 157 -5.03 -26.78 -23.15
C ASN A 157 -6.56 -26.79 -23.32
N ALA A 158 -7.06 -27.43 -24.38
CA ALA A 158 -8.49 -27.45 -24.72
C ALA A 158 -9.39 -27.97 -23.57
N GLU A 159 -8.95 -29.02 -22.87
CA GLU A 159 -9.68 -29.58 -21.72
C GLU A 159 -9.77 -28.60 -20.55
N GLN A 160 -8.68 -27.88 -20.26
CA GLN A 160 -8.64 -26.86 -19.21
C GLN A 160 -9.60 -25.72 -19.54
N LEU A 161 -9.54 -25.19 -20.77
CA LEU A 161 -10.42 -24.10 -21.20
C LEU A 161 -11.90 -24.49 -21.14
N ALA A 162 -12.22 -25.71 -21.56
CA ALA A 162 -13.57 -26.26 -21.51
C ALA A 162 -14.07 -26.36 -20.07
N GLU A 163 -13.24 -26.86 -19.15
CA GLU A 163 -13.60 -27.05 -17.75
C GLU A 163 -13.71 -25.72 -16.97
N THR A 164 -12.77 -24.79 -17.18
CA THR A 164 -12.68 -23.56 -16.38
C THR A 164 -13.56 -22.45 -16.92
N THR A 165 -13.51 -22.22 -18.23
CA THR A 165 -14.06 -20.99 -18.84
C THR A 165 -15.38 -21.26 -19.57
N MET A 166 -15.57 -22.44 -20.15
CA MET A 166 -16.77 -22.74 -20.95
C MET A 166 -17.87 -23.47 -20.18
N ASN A 167 -17.53 -24.24 -19.14
CA ASN A 167 -18.48 -25.02 -18.36
C ASN A 167 -19.54 -24.12 -17.68
N PRO A 168 -20.85 -24.24 -17.99
CA PRO A 168 -21.90 -23.42 -17.39
C PRO A 168 -21.98 -23.44 -15.86
N GLU A 169 -21.55 -24.53 -15.22
CA GLU A 169 -21.58 -24.68 -13.76
C GLU A 169 -20.40 -24.01 -13.05
N LYS A 170 -19.25 -23.90 -13.73
CA LYS A 170 -17.99 -23.38 -13.16
C LYS A 170 -17.61 -21.99 -13.69
N ARG A 171 -18.11 -21.61 -14.87
CA ARG A 171 -17.71 -20.37 -15.54
C ARG A 171 -18.19 -19.15 -14.75
N THR A 172 -17.34 -18.13 -14.73
CA THR A 172 -17.70 -16.80 -14.24
C THR A 172 -17.92 -15.89 -15.45
N LEU A 173 -19.12 -15.33 -15.59
CA LEU A 173 -19.45 -14.38 -16.66
C LEU A 173 -19.61 -12.98 -16.09
N LEU A 174 -19.17 -11.98 -16.85
CA LEU A 174 -19.42 -10.56 -16.58
C LEU A 174 -20.48 -10.04 -17.55
N GLN A 175 -21.53 -9.42 -17.03
CA GLN A 175 -22.58 -8.80 -17.86
C GLN A 175 -22.18 -7.36 -18.20
N VAL A 176 -22.13 -7.06 -19.50
CA VAL A 176 -21.87 -5.69 -20.00
C VAL A 176 -23.17 -4.90 -20.02
N ARG A 177 -23.13 -3.68 -19.50
CA ARG A 177 -24.25 -2.71 -19.53
C ARG A 177 -23.92 -1.53 -20.42
N LEU A 178 -24.93 -0.70 -20.71
CA LEU A 178 -24.76 0.46 -21.58
C LEU A 178 -23.75 1.47 -21.00
N GLU A 179 -23.73 1.63 -19.67
CA GLU A 179 -22.81 2.54 -18.99
C GLU A 179 -21.35 2.12 -19.18
N ASP A 180 -21.09 0.80 -19.23
CA ASP A 180 -19.74 0.27 -19.42
C ASP A 180 -19.23 0.57 -20.85
N ALA A 181 -20.13 0.61 -21.84
CA ALA A 181 -19.79 0.99 -23.21
C ALA A 181 -19.38 2.47 -23.31
N VAL A 182 -20.11 3.36 -22.61
CA VAL A 182 -19.78 4.79 -22.56
C VAL A 182 -18.41 5.00 -21.90
N GLN A 183 -18.17 4.37 -20.74
CA GLN A 183 -16.86 4.46 -20.05
C GLN A 183 -15.72 3.91 -20.90
N SER A 184 -15.96 2.82 -21.64
CA SER A 184 -14.96 2.23 -22.53
C SER A 184 -14.57 3.17 -23.68
N GLU A 185 -15.55 3.87 -24.27
CA GLU A 185 -15.32 4.85 -25.34
C GLU A 185 -14.52 6.05 -24.84
N GLU A 186 -14.81 6.55 -23.63
CA GLU A 186 -14.05 7.63 -23.00
C GLU A 186 -12.58 7.24 -22.77
N ILE A 187 -12.34 6.04 -22.23
CA ILE A 187 -10.98 5.52 -22.02
C ILE A 187 -10.27 5.33 -23.35
N PHE A 188 -10.95 4.76 -24.35
CA PHE A 188 -10.39 4.56 -25.69
C PHE A 188 -10.00 5.89 -26.33
N SER A 189 -10.91 6.87 -26.31
CA SER A 189 -10.67 8.21 -26.85
C SER A 189 -9.52 8.92 -26.13
N THR A 190 -9.40 8.76 -24.81
CA THR A 190 -8.32 9.36 -24.02
C THR A 190 -6.96 8.72 -24.34
N LEU A 191 -6.90 7.39 -24.49
CA LEU A 191 -5.64 6.67 -24.71
C LEU A 191 -5.18 6.70 -26.17
N MET A 192 -6.12 6.62 -27.10
CA MET A 192 -5.88 6.52 -28.54
C MET A 192 -6.10 7.83 -29.29
N GLY A 193 -6.60 8.87 -28.62
CA GLY A 193 -6.78 10.19 -29.19
C GLY A 193 -5.47 10.97 -29.37
N GLU A 194 -5.60 12.16 -29.96
CA GLU A 194 -4.46 13.02 -30.29
C GLU A 194 -4.01 13.90 -29.11
N ASP A 195 -4.85 14.07 -28.08
CA ASP A 195 -4.53 14.88 -26.90
C ASP A 195 -3.51 14.18 -25.99
N VAL A 196 -2.25 14.54 -26.22
CA VAL A 196 -1.10 14.03 -25.47
C VAL A 196 -1.18 14.35 -23.98
N GLU A 197 -1.74 15.50 -23.60
CA GLU A 197 -1.77 15.97 -22.21
C GLU A 197 -2.77 15.16 -21.39
N SER A 198 -3.99 15.01 -21.91
CA SER A 198 -5.02 14.18 -21.27
C SER A 198 -4.57 12.74 -21.10
N ARG A 199 -3.91 12.17 -22.11
CA ARG A 199 -3.31 10.83 -22.01
C ARG A 199 -2.22 10.75 -20.94
N ARG A 200 -1.30 11.73 -20.88
CA ARG A 200 -0.23 11.74 -19.87
C ARG A 200 -0.81 11.78 -18.46
N LYS A 201 -1.75 12.69 -18.22
CA LYS A 201 -2.41 12.83 -16.92
C LYS A 201 -3.13 11.54 -16.50
N PHE A 202 -3.85 10.90 -17.42
CA PHE A 202 -4.50 9.61 -17.16
C PHE A 202 -3.49 8.54 -16.71
N ILE A 203 -2.35 8.43 -17.40
CA ILE A 203 -1.30 7.48 -17.03
C ILE A 203 -0.73 7.80 -15.64
N GLU A 204 -0.42 9.06 -15.36
CA GLU A 204 0.17 9.48 -14.07
C GLU A 204 -0.77 9.23 -12.89
N GLU A 205 -2.06 9.54 -13.04
CA GLU A 205 -3.07 9.35 -12.00
C GLU A 205 -3.28 7.85 -11.68
N ASN A 206 -3.34 7.01 -12.72
CA ASN A 206 -3.63 5.58 -12.57
C ASN A 206 -2.38 4.72 -12.34
N ALA A 207 -1.17 5.21 -12.65
CA ALA A 207 0.07 4.44 -12.53
C ALA A 207 0.32 3.90 -11.12
N LEU A 208 -0.11 4.62 -10.09
CA LEU A 208 0.04 4.21 -8.69
C LEU A 208 -0.97 3.12 -8.26
N GLU A 209 -2.05 2.94 -9.02
CA GLU A 209 -3.10 1.97 -8.73
C GLU A 209 -2.84 0.60 -9.37
N VAL A 210 -2.03 0.57 -10.43
CA VAL A 210 -1.67 -0.66 -11.12
C VAL A 210 -0.85 -1.56 -10.18
N LYS A 211 -1.32 -2.81 -10.01
CA LYS A 211 -0.64 -3.84 -9.21
C LYS A 211 -0.04 -4.98 -10.03
N ASN A 212 -0.57 -5.21 -11.23
CA ASN A 212 -0.33 -6.45 -11.99
C ASN A 212 0.15 -6.18 -13.43
N LEU A 213 0.97 -5.15 -13.64
CA LEU A 213 1.67 -4.96 -14.92
C LEU A 213 2.82 -5.96 -15.01
N ASP A 214 3.02 -6.55 -16.19
CA ASP A 214 4.00 -7.62 -16.44
C ASP A 214 5.40 -7.34 -15.86
N VAL A 215 5.86 -8.23 -14.99
CA VAL A 215 7.27 -8.49 -14.65
C VAL A 215 7.59 -9.90 -15.15
#